data_AF-A0A0M8MTB3-F1
#
_entry.id   AF-A0A0M8MTB3-F1
#
_cell.length_a   1.000
_cell.length_b   1.000
_cell.length_c   1.000
_cell.angle_alpha   90.00
_cell.angle_beta   90.00
_cell.angle_gamma   90.00
#
_symmetry.space_group_name_H-M   'P 1'
#
loop_
_entity.id
_entity.type
_entity.pdbx_description
1 polymer ?
#
loop_
_entity_poly.entity_id
_entity_poly.type
_entity_poly.pdbx_seq_one_letter_code
_entity_poly.pdbx_strand_id
1 'polypeptide(L)'
;MANAPDRFNLFLLQPGEQRIEVQEDMRIPNAATFVFNKEDHTLGNMLRHAVLAQPGVLFCGYKVPHPLEPRVLVKIQTDGTMTPAEVLQQACTKLIVDLGSLKQSWAKEVRLSNDSSGYGAGAYGTQLWNTYGAGAPLDATGDAYAGDVDHAASGAIGGYVDM
;
A
#
# COMPACT_ATOMS: atom_id res chain seq x y z
N MET A 1 -17.49 11.18 26.40
CA MET A 1 -17.05 10.63 25.09
C MET A 1 -18.21 9.93 24.37
N ALA A 2 -19.42 10.51 24.33
CA ALA A 2 -20.63 9.79 23.91
C ALA A 2 -20.93 9.86 22.39
N ASN A 3 -20.25 10.73 21.65
CA ASN A 3 -20.56 11.00 20.23
C ASN A 3 -19.39 10.64 19.29
N ALA A 4 -18.38 9.92 19.78
CA ALA A 4 -17.29 9.45 18.93
C ALA A 4 -17.77 8.22 18.16
N PRO A 5 -17.69 8.21 16.82
CA PRO A 5 -18.04 7.03 16.05
C PRO A 5 -17.06 5.89 16.33
N ASP A 6 -17.52 4.66 16.15
CA ASP A 6 -16.65 3.49 16.29
C ASP A 6 -15.52 3.49 15.27
N ARG A 7 -14.33 3.05 15.69
CA ARG A 7 -13.12 3.05 14.84
C ARG A 7 -13.23 2.13 13.62
N PHE A 8 -13.99 1.05 13.71
CA PHE A 8 -14.17 0.12 12.58
C PHE A 8 -14.97 0.75 11.43
N ASN A 9 -15.74 1.83 11.69
CA ASN A 9 -16.46 2.58 10.65
C ASN A 9 -15.53 3.28 9.66
N LEU A 10 -14.21 3.31 9.92
CA LEU A 10 -13.19 3.88 9.04
C LEU A 10 -12.91 3.01 7.82
N PHE A 11 -12.98 1.69 7.95
CA PHE A 11 -12.58 0.74 6.89
C PHE A 11 -13.67 -0.31 6.57
N LEU A 12 -14.66 -0.52 7.45
CA LEU A 12 -15.79 -1.39 7.18
C LEU A 12 -16.93 -0.62 6.53
N LEU A 13 -17.43 -1.15 5.41
CA LEU A 13 -18.61 -0.67 4.72
C LEU A 13 -19.87 -1.01 5.53
N GLN A 14 -20.78 -0.05 5.63
CA GLN A 14 -22.07 -0.29 6.26
C GLN A 14 -23.01 -1.06 5.31
N PRO A 15 -24.04 -1.76 5.83
CA PRO A 15 -25.02 -2.44 4.99
C PRO A 15 -25.65 -1.47 3.98
N GLY A 16 -25.50 -1.76 2.68
CA GLY A 16 -26.01 -0.92 1.58
C GLY A 16 -25.05 0.16 1.06
N GLU A 17 -23.88 0.33 1.67
CA GLU A 17 -22.83 1.24 1.19
C GLU A 17 -21.98 0.55 0.11
N GLN A 18 -21.84 1.19 -1.06
CA GLN A 18 -20.96 0.70 -2.12
C GLN A 18 -19.53 1.17 -1.88
N ARG A 19 -18.53 0.36 -2.25
CA ARG A 19 -17.13 0.77 -2.12
C ARG A 19 -16.75 1.90 -3.07
N ILE A 20 -17.33 1.89 -4.27
CA ILE A 20 -17.06 2.86 -5.32
C ILE A 20 -18.41 3.34 -5.88
N GLU A 21 -18.59 4.65 -5.93
CA GLU A 21 -19.69 5.30 -6.63
C GLU A 21 -19.13 6.14 -7.77
N VAL A 22 -19.78 6.11 -8.93
CA VAL A 22 -19.35 6.85 -10.12
C VAL A 22 -20.32 8.00 -10.36
N GLN A 23 -19.78 9.22 -10.41
CA GLN A 23 -20.54 10.43 -10.71
C GLN A 23 -19.97 11.06 -11.98
N GLU A 24 -20.69 10.91 -13.09
CA GLU A 24 -20.31 11.54 -14.36
C GLU A 24 -20.52 13.06 -14.31
N ASP A 25 -19.57 13.84 -14.83
CA ASP A 25 -19.66 15.30 -14.85
C ASP A 25 -20.29 15.76 -16.17
N MET A 26 -21.49 16.34 -16.10
CA MET A 26 -22.19 16.85 -17.29
C MET A 26 -21.62 18.18 -17.81
N ARG A 27 -20.81 18.89 -17.02
CA ARG A 27 -20.27 20.21 -17.39
C ARG A 27 -18.96 20.12 -18.15
N ILE A 28 -18.19 19.07 -17.90
CA ILE A 28 -16.86 18.88 -18.49
C ILE A 28 -16.91 17.59 -19.32
N PRO A 29 -16.63 17.64 -20.63
CA PRO A 29 -16.65 16.45 -21.46
C PRO A 29 -15.60 15.45 -20.99
N ASN A 30 -15.95 14.15 -21.06
CA ASN A 30 -15.07 13.04 -20.70
C ASN A 30 -14.48 13.15 -19.28
N ALA A 31 -15.27 13.64 -18.33
CA ALA A 31 -14.90 13.73 -16.94
C ALA A 31 -15.83 12.93 -16.04
N ALA A 32 -15.25 12.23 -15.07
CA ALA A 32 -15.99 11.50 -14.04
C ALA A 32 -15.32 11.69 -12.68
N THR A 33 -16.14 11.68 -11.64
CA THR A 33 -15.72 11.70 -10.24
C THR A 33 -16.04 10.35 -9.62
N PHE A 34 -15.01 9.65 -9.17
CA PHE A 34 -15.09 8.39 -8.46
C PHE A 34 -15.05 8.65 -6.97
N VAL A 35 -16.08 8.23 -6.25
CA VAL A 35 -16.15 8.32 -4.78
C VAL A 35 -15.78 6.97 -4.21
N PHE A 36 -14.66 6.92 -3.49
CA PHE A 36 -14.20 5.76 -2.76
C PHE A 36 -14.61 5.89 -1.30
N ASN A 37 -15.52 5.03 -0.87
CA ASN A 37 -15.97 4.97 0.51
C ASN A 37 -15.01 4.10 1.33
N LYS A 38 -14.76 4.51 2.58
CA LYS A 38 -13.87 3.82 3.54
C LYS A 38 -12.41 3.79 3.11
N GLU A 39 -11.99 4.82 2.39
CA GLU A 39 -10.61 5.00 1.91
C GLU A 39 -10.06 6.37 2.34
N ASP A 40 -8.75 6.51 2.29
CA ASP A 40 -8.03 7.71 2.70
C ASP A 40 -6.97 8.17 1.67
N HIS A 41 -6.10 9.09 2.10
CA HIS A 41 -5.01 9.61 1.29
C HIS A 41 -4.07 8.53 0.73
N THR A 42 -3.96 7.37 1.39
CA THR A 42 -3.11 6.27 0.97
C THR A 42 -3.50 5.81 -0.44
N LEU A 43 -4.79 5.51 -0.63
CA LEU A 43 -5.32 5.10 -1.93
C LEU A 43 -5.50 6.30 -2.87
N GLY A 44 -6.03 7.41 -2.36
CA GLY A 44 -6.31 8.61 -3.18
C GLY A 44 -5.05 9.18 -3.86
N ASN A 45 -3.96 9.34 -3.10
CA ASN A 45 -2.72 9.87 -3.65
C ASN A 45 -2.06 8.89 -4.63
N MET A 46 -2.07 7.60 -4.31
CA MET A 46 -1.50 6.56 -5.17
C MET A 46 -2.21 6.51 -6.54
N LEU A 47 -3.55 6.50 -6.53
CA LEU A 47 -4.34 6.50 -7.76
C LEU A 47 -4.13 7.78 -8.57
N ARG A 48 -4.07 8.95 -7.92
CA ARG A 48 -3.80 10.22 -8.62
C ARG A 48 -2.50 10.13 -9.43
N HIS A 49 -1.42 9.65 -8.82
CA HIS A 49 -0.13 9.55 -9.51
C HIS A 49 -0.15 8.52 -10.64
N ALA A 50 -0.79 7.37 -10.42
CA ALA A 50 -0.89 6.33 -11.44
C ALA A 50 -1.73 6.76 -12.65
N VAL A 51 -2.84 7.46 -12.41
CA VAL A 51 -3.71 7.98 -13.47
C VAL A 51 -3.01 9.10 -14.25
N LEU A 52 -2.34 10.04 -13.59
CA LEU A 52 -1.58 11.09 -14.28
C LEU A 52 -0.42 10.56 -15.13
N ALA A 53 0.08 9.37 -14.84
CA ALA A 53 1.12 8.73 -15.64
C ALA A 53 0.61 8.15 -16.97
N GLN A 54 -0.71 7.98 -17.13
CA GLN A 54 -1.29 7.42 -18.36
C GLN A 54 -1.40 8.48 -19.47
N PRO A 55 -1.09 8.11 -20.73
CA PRO A 55 -1.30 8.98 -21.87
C PRO A 55 -2.80 9.23 -22.07
N GLY A 56 -3.17 10.45 -22.51
CA GLY A 56 -4.56 10.83 -22.76
C GLY A 56 -5.33 11.34 -21.53
N VAL A 57 -4.70 11.39 -20.35
CA VAL A 57 -5.25 12.06 -19.18
C VAL A 57 -4.93 13.55 -19.21
N LEU A 58 -5.96 14.39 -19.20
CA LEU A 58 -5.82 15.84 -19.16
C LEU A 58 -5.75 16.35 -17.72
N PHE A 59 -6.53 15.73 -16.83
CA PHE A 59 -6.58 16.13 -15.43
C PHE A 59 -6.89 14.94 -14.53
N CYS A 60 -6.17 14.85 -13.41
CA CYS A 60 -6.55 14.01 -12.30
C CYS A 60 -6.21 14.69 -10.98
N GLY A 61 -7.19 14.72 -10.08
CA GLY A 61 -7.04 15.25 -8.74
C GLY A 61 -7.88 14.47 -7.76
N TYR A 62 -7.45 14.41 -6.50
CA TYR A 62 -8.24 13.81 -5.43
C TYR A 62 -8.43 14.80 -4.27
N LYS A 63 -9.50 14.61 -3.51
CA LYS A 63 -9.73 15.35 -2.27
C LYS A 63 -10.46 14.48 -1.25
N VAL A 64 -10.17 14.72 0.02
CA VAL A 64 -10.98 14.26 1.15
C VAL A 64 -11.89 15.44 1.52
N PRO A 65 -13.23 15.31 1.41
CA PRO A 65 -14.13 16.44 1.59
C PRO A 65 -14.18 16.90 3.06
N HIS A 66 -14.06 15.95 4.00
CA HIS A 66 -14.03 16.23 5.42
C HIS A 66 -13.22 15.14 6.15
N PRO A 67 -12.33 15.47 7.09
CA PRO A 67 -11.45 14.49 7.76
C PRO A 67 -12.19 13.48 8.65
N LEU A 68 -13.39 13.82 9.13
CA LEU A 68 -14.21 12.90 9.96
C LEU A 68 -14.97 11.86 9.13
N GLU A 69 -14.98 11.99 7.81
CA GLU A 69 -15.67 11.07 6.91
C GLU A 69 -14.64 10.37 6.03
N PRO A 70 -14.44 9.05 6.19
CA PRO A 70 -13.46 8.29 5.42
C PRO A 70 -13.98 8.08 3.99
N ARG A 71 -13.90 9.12 3.16
CA ARG A 71 -14.23 9.06 1.74
C ARG A 71 -13.28 9.92 0.92
N VAL A 72 -12.91 9.41 -0.24
CA VAL A 72 -12.01 10.08 -1.17
C VAL A 72 -12.72 10.28 -2.50
N LEU A 73 -12.69 11.50 -3.01
CA LEU A 73 -13.21 11.82 -4.33
C LEU A 73 -12.04 11.98 -5.28
N VAL A 74 -11.97 11.13 -6.30
CA VAL A 74 -10.98 11.19 -7.37
C VAL A 74 -11.68 11.66 -8.64
N LYS A 75 -11.31 12.84 -9.14
CA LYS A 75 -11.81 13.39 -10.40
C LYS A 75 -10.80 13.12 -11.50
N ILE A 76 -11.28 12.56 -12.60
CA ILE A 76 -10.48 12.20 -13.78
C ILE A 76 -11.13 12.84 -15.00
N GLN A 77 -10.31 13.45 -15.86
CA GLN A 77 -10.70 13.96 -17.16
C GLN A 77 -9.74 13.43 -18.22
N THR A 78 -10.30 12.88 -19.29
CA THR A 78 -9.55 12.34 -20.43
C THR A 78 -9.76 13.19 -21.69
N ASP A 79 -8.89 13.00 -22.67
CA ASP A 79 -8.97 13.63 -23.99
C ASP A 79 -10.09 13.06 -24.89
N GLY A 80 -10.74 11.98 -24.46
CA GLY A 80 -11.78 11.26 -25.20
C GLY A 80 -11.28 10.05 -25.97
N THR A 81 -9.97 9.77 -25.99
CA THR A 81 -9.41 8.53 -26.55
C THR A 81 -9.82 7.32 -25.73
N MET A 82 -9.94 7.51 -24.41
CA MET A 82 -10.35 6.48 -23.45
C MET A 82 -11.37 7.04 -22.47
N THR A 83 -12.25 6.19 -21.97
CA THR A 83 -13.17 6.59 -20.90
C THR A 83 -12.41 6.76 -19.57
N PRO A 84 -12.84 7.67 -18.68
CA PRO A 84 -12.21 7.83 -17.36
C PRO A 84 -12.18 6.53 -16.53
N ALA A 85 -13.18 5.67 -16.70
CA ALA A 85 -13.27 4.38 -16.01
C ALA A 85 -12.20 3.39 -16.52
N GLU A 86 -11.99 3.31 -17.83
CA GLU A 86 -10.95 2.45 -18.41
C GLU A 86 -9.54 2.92 -18.01
N VAL A 87 -9.28 4.23 -18.03
CA VAL A 87 -8.00 4.78 -17.57
C VAL A 87 -7.74 4.42 -16.12
N LEU A 88 -8.76 4.54 -15.26
CA LEU A 88 -8.66 4.16 -13.85
C LEU A 88 -8.36 2.67 -13.69
N GLN A 89 -9.03 1.80 -14.44
CA GLN A 89 -8.77 0.35 -14.42
C GLN A 89 -7.33 0.03 -14.85
N GLN A 90 -6.85 0.62 -15.94
CA GLN A 90 -5.48 0.42 -16.41
C GLN A 90 -4.45 0.92 -15.39
N ALA A 91 -4.69 2.06 -14.76
CA ALA A 91 -3.84 2.58 -13.69
C ALA A 91 -3.78 1.62 -12.48
N CYS A 92 -4.92 1.05 -12.08
CA CYS A 92 -4.97 0.04 -11.01
C CYS A 92 -4.20 -1.23 -11.37
N THR A 93 -4.38 -1.77 -12.58
CA THR A 93 -3.63 -2.95 -13.05
C THR A 93 -2.13 -2.69 -13.05
N LYS A 94 -1.72 -1.51 -13.52
CA LYS A 94 -0.31 -1.11 -13.51
C LYS A 94 0.25 -1.04 -12.08
N LEU A 95 -0.47 -0.43 -11.15
CA LEU A 95 -0.06 -0.36 -9.74
C LEU A 95 0.12 -1.75 -9.12
N ILE A 96 -0.79 -2.70 -9.41
CA ILE A 96 -0.69 -4.08 -8.90
C ILE A 96 0.60 -4.75 -9.41
N VAL A 97 0.92 -4.57 -10.70
CA VAL A 97 2.16 -5.11 -11.29
C VAL A 97 3.39 -4.45 -10.65
N ASP A 98 3.42 -3.13 -10.56
CA ASP A 98 4.56 -2.37 -10.03
C ASP A 98 4.84 -2.76 -8.55
N LEU A 99 3.79 -2.90 -7.72
CA LEU A 99 3.90 -3.36 -6.34
C LEU A 99 4.33 -4.84 -6.24
N GLY A 100 3.86 -5.69 -7.16
CA GLY A 100 4.28 -7.08 -7.27
C GLY A 100 5.78 -7.21 -7.55
N SER A 101 6.29 -6.42 -8.51
CA SER A 101 7.72 -6.37 -8.84
C SER A 101 8.57 -5.80 -7.70
N LEU A 102 8.06 -4.80 -6.99
CA LEU A 102 8.72 -4.26 -5.79
C LEU A 102 8.85 -5.34 -4.70
N LYS A 103 7.76 -6.06 -4.40
CA LYS A 103 7.76 -7.13 -3.40
C LYS A 103 8.79 -8.22 -3.72
N GLN A 104 8.86 -8.65 -4.97
CA GLN A 104 9.79 -9.69 -5.42
C GLN A 104 11.24 -9.22 -5.33
N SER A 105 11.53 -8.02 -5.83
CA SER A 105 12.86 -7.42 -5.80
C SER A 105 13.33 -7.21 -4.36
N TRP A 106 12.47 -6.67 -3.49
CA TRP A 106 12.78 -6.48 -2.09
C TRP A 106 13.04 -7.81 -1.36
N ALA A 107 12.19 -8.83 -1.57
CA ALA A 107 12.39 -10.14 -0.96
C ALA A 107 13.70 -10.81 -1.40
N LYS A 108 14.12 -10.59 -2.66
CA LYS A 108 15.42 -11.06 -3.17
C LYS A 108 16.58 -10.37 -2.44
N GLU A 109 16.56 -9.05 -2.34
CA GLU A 109 17.64 -8.28 -1.70
C GLU A 109 17.75 -8.59 -0.20
N VAL A 110 16.63 -8.74 0.51
CA VAL A 110 16.63 -9.13 1.92
C VAL A 110 17.29 -10.50 2.11
N ARG A 111 16.98 -11.48 1.25
CA ARG A 111 17.61 -12.81 1.30
C ARG A 111 19.12 -12.74 1.06
N LEU A 112 19.55 -12.01 0.02
CA LEU A 112 20.97 -11.83 -0.29
C LEU A 112 21.72 -11.11 0.84
N SER A 113 21.09 -10.11 1.48
CA SER A 113 21.68 -9.41 2.62
C SER A 113 21.88 -10.33 3.84
N ASN A 114 20.94 -11.23 4.10
CA ASN A 114 21.05 -12.18 5.21
C ASN A 114 22.15 -13.23 4.95
N ASP A 115 22.26 -13.73 3.71
CA ASP A 115 23.31 -14.68 3.30
C ASP A 115 24.71 -14.03 3.33
N SER A 116 24.82 -12.74 3.04
CA SER A 116 26.08 -11.97 3.15
C SER A 116 26.57 -11.79 4.60
N SER A 117 25.72 -12.10 5.60
CA SER A 117 26.10 -12.09 7.01
C SER A 117 26.92 -13.35 7.43
N GLY A 118 27.09 -14.31 6.51
CA GLY A 118 27.83 -15.56 6.73
C GLY A 118 29.27 -15.60 6.21
N TYR A 119 29.78 -14.54 5.56
CA TYR A 119 31.15 -14.50 5.05
C TYR A 119 31.87 -13.22 5.45
N GLY A 120 32.67 -13.32 6.52
CA GLY A 120 33.86 -12.52 6.75
C GLY A 120 33.62 -11.04 7.05
N ALA A 121 33.94 -10.66 8.29
CA ALA A 121 34.29 -9.30 8.64
C ALA A 121 35.43 -8.80 7.72
N GLY A 122 35.04 -8.21 6.58
CA GLY A 122 35.90 -7.40 5.74
C GLY A 122 36.09 -6.04 6.39
N ALA A 123 37.32 -5.55 6.39
CA ALA A 123 37.87 -4.50 7.24
C ALA A 123 37.29 -3.06 7.10
N TYR A 124 36.06 -2.89 6.61
CA TYR A 124 35.45 -1.59 6.31
C TYR A 124 34.01 -1.41 6.85
N GLY A 125 33.46 -2.37 7.61
CA GLY A 125 32.06 -2.35 8.07
C GLY A 125 31.79 -1.76 9.46
N THR A 126 32.80 -1.38 10.24
CA THR A 126 32.67 -1.03 11.66
C THR A 126 32.80 0.46 11.98
N GLN A 127 32.41 1.36 11.07
CA GLN A 127 32.59 2.82 11.27
C GLN A 127 31.35 3.69 11.04
N LEU A 128 30.13 3.14 10.91
CA LEU A 128 28.91 3.95 10.70
C LEU A 128 27.81 3.82 11.76
N TRP A 129 27.97 2.94 12.77
CA TRP A 129 27.02 2.81 13.90
C TRP A 129 27.62 3.27 15.24
N ASN A 130 28.49 4.29 15.23
CA ASN A 130 29.07 4.84 16.47
C ASN A 130 29.04 6.38 16.55
N THR A 131 28.27 7.04 15.69
CA THR A 131 28.23 8.52 15.61
C THR A 131 27.26 9.18 16.61
N TYR A 132 26.47 8.40 17.35
CA TYR A 132 25.76 8.87 18.54
C TYR A 132 26.26 8.08 19.76
N GLY A 133 27.40 8.46 20.32
CA GLY A 133 27.87 7.95 21.63
C GLY A 133 26.92 8.39 22.76
N ALA A 134 27.02 7.92 24.01
CA ALA A 134 27.81 6.89 24.66
C ALA A 134 27.12 6.61 26.00
N GLY A 135 27.14 5.37 26.50
CA GLY A 135 26.87 5.08 27.91
C GLY A 135 25.69 4.14 28.19
N ALA A 136 25.90 2.85 27.96
CA ALA A 136 25.41 1.81 28.87
C ALA A 136 26.28 0.56 28.67
N PRO A 137 27.06 0.11 29.67
CA PRO A 137 27.65 -1.22 29.61
C PRO A 137 26.51 -2.23 29.70
N LEU A 138 26.30 -3.01 28.64
CA LEU A 138 25.46 -4.21 28.73
C LEU A 138 26.24 -5.23 29.56
N ASP A 139 25.85 -5.31 30.81
CA ASP A 139 26.18 -6.35 31.77
C ASP A 139 26.09 -7.73 31.10
N ALA A 140 27.22 -8.43 31.09
CA ALA A 140 27.33 -9.82 30.69
C ALA A 140 26.86 -10.71 31.86
N THR A 141 25.56 -10.70 32.12
CA THR A 141 24.89 -11.74 32.91
C THR A 141 23.71 -12.25 32.09
N GLY A 142 23.79 -13.55 31.80
CA GLY A 142 22.86 -14.22 30.91
C GLY A 142 21.47 -14.28 31.50
N ASP A 143 20.48 -14.09 30.63
CA ASP A 143 19.15 -14.64 30.82
C ASP A 143 18.61 -15.16 29.49
N ALA A 144 18.15 -16.40 29.58
CA ALA A 144 17.82 -17.29 28.49
C ALA A 144 16.44 -17.00 27.93
N TYR A 145 16.36 -16.66 26.64
CA TYR A 145 15.19 -16.92 25.81
C TYR A 145 15.63 -17.34 24.40
N ALA A 146 16.32 -18.48 24.35
CA ALA A 146 16.29 -19.34 23.18
C ALA A 146 15.07 -20.25 23.31
N GLY A 147 14.15 -20.16 22.36
CA GLY A 147 12.91 -20.91 22.32
C GLY A 147 12.24 -20.78 20.97
N ASP A 148 12.96 -21.12 19.91
CA ASP A 148 12.44 -21.32 18.58
C ASP A 148 11.43 -22.48 18.58
N VAL A 149 10.20 -22.19 18.17
CA VAL A 149 9.26 -23.16 17.61
C VAL A 149 8.66 -22.47 16.42
N ASP A 150 9.20 -22.74 15.23
CA ASP A 150 8.52 -22.67 13.93
C ASP A 150 9.47 -23.16 12.83
N HIS A 151 9.81 -24.45 12.87
CA HIS A 151 10.39 -25.16 11.72
C HIS A 151 9.89 -26.60 11.67
N ALA A 152 8.58 -26.79 11.40
CA ALA A 152 8.02 -28.07 11.00
C ALA A 152 6.65 -27.91 10.33
N ALA A 153 6.62 -27.63 9.02
CA ALA A 153 5.50 -28.03 8.15
C ALA A 153 5.84 -27.82 6.66
N SER A 154 6.81 -28.57 6.13
CA SER A 154 6.74 -28.96 4.72
C SER A 154 5.95 -30.27 4.65
N GLY A 155 4.70 -30.23 4.19
CA GLY A 155 3.90 -31.43 4.02
C GLY A 155 2.53 -31.16 3.42
N ALA A 156 2.35 -31.64 2.19
CA ALA A 156 1.07 -31.85 1.48
C ALA A 156 0.27 -30.61 1.04
N ILE A 157 0.56 -30.16 -0.18
CA ILE A 157 -0.38 -29.41 -1.04
C ILE A 157 -1.52 -30.33 -1.48
N GLY A 158 -2.73 -30.08 -1.00
CA GLY A 158 -3.96 -30.77 -1.38
C GLY A 158 -5.05 -29.80 -1.82
N GLY A 159 -5.42 -29.88 -3.10
CA GLY A 159 -6.78 -29.67 -3.64
C GLY A 159 -7.49 -28.35 -3.43
N TYR A 160 -7.47 -27.49 -4.45
CA TYR A 160 -8.53 -26.50 -4.69
C TYR A 160 -9.82 -27.22 -5.12
N VAL A 161 -10.97 -26.87 -4.53
CA VAL A 161 -12.30 -27.13 -5.10
C VAL A 161 -13.11 -25.85 -5.04
N ASP A 162 -13.54 -25.45 -6.23
CA ASP A 162 -14.39 -24.30 -6.58
C ASP A 162 -15.82 -24.45 -6.02
N MET A 163 -16.41 -23.35 -5.55
CA MET A 163 -17.86 -23.06 -5.57
C MET A 163 -18.09 -21.56 -5.63
#